data_AF-A0A090QW39-F1
#
_entry.id   AF-A0A090QW39-F1
#
_cell.length_a   1.000
_cell.length_b   1.000
_cell.length_c   1.000
_cell.angle_alpha   90.00
_cell.angle_beta   90.00
_cell.angle_gamma   90.00
#
_symmetry.space_group_name_H-M   'P 1'
#
loop_
_entity.id
_entity.type
_entity.pdbx_description
1 polymer ?
#
loop_
_entity_poly.entity_id
_entity_poly.type
_entity_poly.pdbx_seq_one_letter_code
_entity_poly.pdbx_strand_id
1 'polypeptide(L)'
;MAGKEAIKNAGLTPQDIDLIILATATPDKLAPSCACFVQEKIEAFNAVAFDISAVCSGALFATTTAVQYIKSGMYKNVLVIGADTFSNITDWNRRDAVFFGDGAGAMVISHTNEDKGFIDFLLHTDGRGKDCWNIPAGGSLTPTTPETLEKGLQYFQMDGPAVFQTAIKVVPESIKKLLHRNNTHIDDIDFLIPHQLVCASLKKLQNVSLYHGKK
;
A
#
# COMPACT_ATOMS: atom_id res chain seq x y z
N MET A 1 15.18 -6.62 4.08
CA MET A 1 15.22 -8.04 3.66
C MET A 1 14.29 -8.28 2.48
N ALA A 2 12.99 -7.95 2.59
CA ALA A 2 12.00 -8.12 1.51
C ALA A 2 12.47 -7.69 0.11
N GLY A 3 13.04 -6.48 -0.05
CA GLY A 3 13.55 -6.02 -1.35
C GLY A 3 14.65 -6.90 -1.95
N LYS A 4 15.62 -7.34 -1.13
CA LYS A 4 16.70 -8.25 -1.56
C LYS A 4 16.14 -9.61 -1.99
N GLU A 5 15.13 -10.11 -1.28
CA GLU A 5 14.46 -11.38 -1.60
C GLU A 5 13.66 -11.29 -2.89
N ALA A 6 12.93 -10.19 -3.12
CA ALA A 6 12.19 -9.96 -4.35
C ALA A 6 13.12 -9.86 -5.58
N ILE A 7 14.23 -9.12 -5.46
CA ILE A 7 15.27 -9.04 -6.50
C ILE A 7 15.82 -10.42 -6.83
N LYS A 8 16.19 -11.19 -5.80
CA LYS A 8 16.70 -12.55 -5.97
C LYS A 8 15.66 -13.49 -6.60
N ASN A 9 14.40 -13.39 -6.18
CA ASN A 9 13.31 -14.21 -6.72
C ASN A 9 13.05 -13.92 -8.20
N ALA A 10 13.25 -12.67 -8.63
CA ALA A 10 13.19 -12.26 -10.03
C ALA A 10 14.43 -12.67 -10.85
N GLY A 11 15.45 -13.27 -10.23
CA GLY A 11 16.71 -13.64 -10.91
C GLY A 11 17.55 -12.43 -11.32
N LEU A 12 17.37 -11.28 -10.66
CA LEU A 12 18.09 -10.03 -10.93
C LEU A 12 19.14 -9.75 -9.86
N THR A 13 19.99 -8.76 -10.15
CA THR A 13 20.91 -8.12 -9.21
C THR A 13 20.40 -6.74 -8.80
N PRO A 14 20.88 -6.15 -7.68
CA PRO A 14 20.52 -4.79 -7.33
C PRO A 14 20.83 -3.75 -8.42
N GLN A 15 21.85 -4.00 -9.24
CA GLN A 15 22.27 -3.12 -10.33
C GLN A 15 21.30 -3.13 -11.52
N ASP A 16 20.45 -4.15 -11.62
CA ASP A 16 19.42 -4.26 -12.67
C ASP A 16 18.15 -3.46 -12.34
N ILE A 17 18.03 -2.88 -11.14
CA ILE A 17 16.86 -2.12 -10.70
C ILE A 17 17.00 -0.67 -11.14
N ASP A 18 15.99 -0.17 -11.86
CA ASP A 18 15.97 1.19 -12.40
C ASP A 18 15.21 2.16 -11.49
N LEU A 19 14.24 1.65 -10.72
CA LEU A 19 13.38 2.44 -9.85
C LEU A 19 12.97 1.66 -8.60
N ILE A 20 12.99 2.32 -7.45
CA ILE A 20 12.48 1.85 -6.17
C ILE A 20 11.32 2.75 -5.76
N ILE A 21 10.14 2.15 -5.57
CA ILE A 21 8.96 2.82 -5.02
C ILE A 21 8.63 2.19 -3.68
N LEU A 22 8.74 2.96 -2.61
CA LEU A 22 8.38 2.51 -1.26
C LEU A 22 7.05 3.12 -0.82
N ALA A 23 6.03 2.27 -0.73
CA ALA A 23 4.78 2.61 -0.06
C ALA A 23 4.94 2.46 1.46
N THR A 24 4.82 3.56 2.20
CA THR A 24 4.87 3.57 3.66
C THR A 24 4.02 4.70 4.25
N ALA A 25 3.37 4.44 5.37
CA ALA A 25 2.74 5.42 6.25
C ALA A 25 3.64 5.78 7.45
N THR A 26 4.70 5.00 7.71
CA THR A 26 5.62 5.19 8.83
C THR A 26 7.07 5.37 8.32
N PRO A 27 7.38 6.46 7.60
CA PRO A 27 8.71 6.65 7.06
C PRO A 27 9.76 6.79 8.17
N ASP A 28 10.97 6.28 7.95
CA ASP A 28 12.10 6.39 8.89
C ASP A 28 12.37 7.84 9.30
N LYS A 29 12.25 8.78 8.35
CA LYS A 29 12.42 10.23 8.53
C LYS A 29 11.49 11.00 7.59
N LEU A 30 11.23 12.27 7.88
CA LEU A 30 10.53 13.17 6.96
C LEU A 30 11.36 13.52 5.72
N ALA A 31 12.69 13.51 5.84
CA ALA A 31 13.61 13.69 4.72
C ALA A 31 14.98 13.04 5.02
N PRO A 32 15.65 12.43 4.02
CA PRO A 32 15.14 12.13 2.68
C PRO A 32 14.07 11.01 2.71
N SER A 33 13.53 10.65 1.55
CA SER A 33 12.59 9.53 1.44
C SER A 33 13.16 8.24 2.03
N CYS A 34 12.31 7.42 2.62
CA CYS A 34 12.67 6.12 3.18
C CYS A 34 13.22 5.16 2.09
N ALA A 35 12.77 5.31 0.83
CA ALA A 35 13.30 4.59 -0.32
C ALA A 35 14.79 4.83 -0.55
N CYS A 36 15.32 6.02 -0.23
CA CYS A 36 16.77 6.30 -0.33
C CYS A 36 17.59 5.41 0.62
N PHE A 37 17.08 5.16 1.83
CA PHE A 37 17.73 4.25 2.78
C PHE A 37 17.67 2.81 2.29
N VAL A 38 16.57 2.42 1.63
CA VAL A 38 16.48 1.10 1.00
C VAL A 38 17.51 0.95 -0.12
N GLN A 39 17.60 1.94 -1.02
CA GLN A 39 18.54 1.96 -2.13
C GLN A 39 19.98 1.73 -1.65
N GLU A 40 20.39 2.46 -0.60
CA GLU A 40 21.71 2.32 0.02
C GLU A 40 21.90 0.92 0.64
N LYS A 41 20.97 0.46 1.47
CA LYS A 41 21.04 -0.85 2.15
C LYS A 41 21.09 -2.05 1.19
N ILE A 42 20.53 -1.91 -0.01
CA ILE A 42 20.52 -2.97 -1.03
C ILE A 42 21.53 -2.73 -2.15
N GLU A 43 22.29 -1.63 -2.11
CA GLU A 43 23.33 -1.27 -3.07
C GLU A 43 22.81 -1.11 -4.52
N ALA A 44 21.53 -0.73 -4.67
CA ALA A 44 20.88 -0.49 -5.96
C ALA A 44 21.10 0.97 -6.44
N PHE A 45 22.36 1.38 -6.55
CA PHE A 45 22.73 2.79 -6.76
C PHE A 45 22.33 3.36 -8.12
N ASN A 46 21.99 2.50 -9.09
CA ASN A 46 21.45 2.93 -10.40
C ASN A 46 19.98 3.35 -10.30
N ALA A 47 19.27 2.89 -9.27
CA ALA A 47 17.83 3.07 -9.18
C ALA A 47 17.46 4.48 -8.74
N VAL A 48 16.47 5.11 -9.37
CA VAL A 48 15.76 6.25 -8.75
C VAL A 48 15.00 5.73 -7.53
N ALA A 49 14.83 6.52 -6.48
CA ALA A 49 14.16 6.08 -5.24
C ALA A 49 13.23 7.17 -4.70
N PHE A 50 11.95 6.83 -4.46
CA PHE A 50 10.99 7.71 -3.81
C PHE A 50 9.91 6.95 -3.04
N ASP A 51 9.24 7.66 -2.13
CA ASP A 51 8.13 7.13 -1.32
C ASP A 51 6.76 7.49 -1.90
N ILE A 52 5.77 6.65 -1.64
CA ILE A 52 4.35 6.97 -1.81
C ILE A 52 3.65 6.85 -0.47
N SER A 53 3.00 7.93 -0.04
CA SER A 53 2.13 7.92 1.13
C SER A 53 0.67 7.77 0.71
N ALA A 54 0.17 6.53 0.76
CA ALA A 54 -1.25 6.21 0.51
C ALA A 54 -1.79 5.16 1.49
N VAL A 55 -1.15 5.07 2.67
CA VAL A 55 -1.51 4.17 3.77
C VAL A 55 -1.75 2.73 3.26
N CYS A 56 -2.84 2.09 3.66
CA CYS A 56 -3.21 0.72 3.34
C CYS A 56 -3.37 0.46 1.84
N SER A 57 -3.63 1.50 1.04
CA SER A 57 -3.72 1.42 -0.42
C SER A 57 -2.37 1.59 -1.11
N GLY A 58 -1.31 1.83 -0.35
CA GLY A 58 0.04 2.11 -0.84
C GLY A 58 0.55 1.07 -1.83
N ALA A 59 0.31 -0.21 -1.59
CA ALA A 59 0.69 -1.28 -2.52
C ALA A 59 0.06 -1.08 -3.91
N LEU A 60 -1.26 -0.78 -3.98
CA LEU A 60 -1.95 -0.57 -5.25
C LEU A 60 -1.47 0.69 -5.98
N PHE A 61 -1.26 1.78 -5.24
CA PHE A 61 -0.74 3.03 -5.82
C PHE A 61 0.68 2.84 -6.36
N ALA A 62 1.57 2.22 -5.58
CA ALA A 62 2.94 1.96 -5.99
C ALA A 62 3.02 1.00 -7.19
N THR A 63 2.26 -0.09 -7.18
CA THR A 63 2.16 -1.01 -8.32
C THR A 63 1.64 -0.31 -9.57
N THR A 64 0.57 0.50 -9.46
CA THR A 64 0.02 1.24 -10.60
C THR A 64 1.07 2.20 -11.17
N THR A 65 1.72 2.99 -10.32
CA THR A 65 2.78 3.92 -10.73
C THR A 65 3.95 3.20 -11.40
N ALA A 66 4.42 2.08 -10.83
CA ALA A 66 5.48 1.26 -11.42
C ALA A 66 5.10 0.77 -12.83
N VAL A 67 3.87 0.28 -13.00
CA VAL A 67 3.38 -0.16 -14.31
C VAL A 67 3.30 0.98 -15.31
N GLN A 68 2.92 2.19 -14.90
CA GLN A 68 2.93 3.35 -15.82
C GLN A 68 4.35 3.70 -16.29
N TYR A 69 5.35 3.65 -15.40
CA TYR A 69 6.75 3.87 -15.79
C TYR A 69 7.29 2.80 -16.74
N ILE A 70 6.89 1.54 -16.55
CA ILE A 70 7.28 0.44 -17.43
C ILE A 70 6.58 0.55 -18.79
N LYS A 71 5.27 0.80 -18.80
CA LYS A 71 4.47 0.95 -20.03
C LYS A 71 4.90 2.15 -20.86
N SER A 72 5.38 3.23 -20.24
CA SER A 72 5.94 4.38 -20.97
C SER A 72 7.32 4.13 -21.57
N GLY A 73 7.95 2.99 -21.24
CA GLY A 73 9.32 2.66 -21.67
C GLY A 73 10.41 3.38 -20.88
N MET A 74 10.07 4.09 -19.80
CA MET A 74 11.03 4.85 -19.00
C MET A 74 11.95 3.95 -18.19
N TYR A 75 11.41 2.85 -17.64
CA TYR A 75 12.14 1.89 -16.81
C TYR A 75 11.80 0.45 -17.20
N LYS A 76 12.73 -0.48 -16.97
CA LYS A 76 12.57 -1.90 -17.27
C LYS A 76 12.23 -2.70 -16.03
N ASN A 77 12.92 -2.47 -14.92
CA ASN A 77 12.75 -3.19 -13.67
C ASN A 77 12.47 -2.22 -12.51
N VAL A 78 11.28 -2.33 -11.93
CA VAL A 78 10.84 -1.49 -10.82
C VAL A 78 10.65 -2.35 -9.58
N LEU A 79 11.36 -2.02 -8.50
CA LEU A 79 11.17 -2.61 -7.18
C LEU A 79 10.07 -1.85 -6.43
N VAL A 80 8.95 -2.52 -6.17
CA VAL A 80 7.84 -2.00 -5.37
C VAL A 80 7.90 -2.62 -3.98
N ILE A 81 7.89 -1.79 -2.96
CA ILE A 81 7.96 -2.22 -1.55
C ILE A 81 6.79 -1.60 -0.80
N GLY A 82 6.10 -2.40 0.00
CA GLY A 82 5.23 -1.89 1.08
C GLY A 82 5.88 -2.22 2.40
N ALA A 83 6.16 -1.23 3.25
CA ALA A 83 6.74 -1.48 4.57
C ALA A 83 6.24 -0.48 5.59
N ASP A 84 5.84 -0.97 6.75
CA ASP A 84 5.37 -0.15 7.85
C ASP A 84 5.84 -0.70 9.21
N THR A 85 6.06 0.22 10.14
CA THR A 85 6.38 -0.01 11.54
C THR A 85 5.33 0.69 12.41
N PHE A 86 4.07 0.27 12.30
CA PHE A 86 2.98 0.89 13.07
C PHE A 86 3.20 0.77 14.59
N SER A 87 4.00 -0.20 15.05
CA SER A 87 4.38 -0.33 16.47
C SER A 87 4.98 0.95 17.05
N ASN A 88 5.71 1.73 16.23
CA ASN A 88 6.39 2.97 16.65
C ASN A 88 5.44 4.16 16.83
N ILE A 89 4.25 4.11 16.20
CA ILE A 89 3.27 5.21 16.21
C ILE A 89 1.94 4.78 16.84
N THR A 90 1.88 3.61 17.48
CA THR A 90 0.70 3.13 18.18
C THR A 90 0.74 3.53 19.66
N ASP A 91 -0.37 4.07 20.18
CA ASP A 91 -0.56 4.18 21.62
C ASP A 91 -0.93 2.81 22.20
N TRP A 92 0.01 2.20 22.91
CA TRP A 92 -0.14 0.85 23.47
C TRP A 92 -1.10 0.77 24.67
N ASN A 93 -1.58 1.90 25.19
CA ASN A 93 -2.64 1.91 26.20
C ASN A 93 -4.03 1.73 25.56
N ARG A 94 -4.14 1.85 24.23
CA ARG A 94 -5.40 1.76 23.50
C ARG A 94 -5.78 0.29 23.28
N ARG A 95 -7.08 -0.02 23.45
CA ARG A 95 -7.59 -1.40 23.37
C ARG A 95 -7.41 -2.03 21.98
N ASP A 96 -7.51 -1.22 20.93
CA ASP A 96 -7.37 -1.62 19.54
C ASP A 96 -5.90 -1.66 19.06
N ALA A 97 -4.92 -1.40 19.94
CA ALA A 97 -3.49 -1.53 19.63
C ALA A 97 -3.13 -2.94 19.10
N VAL A 98 -3.90 -3.96 19.49
CA VAL A 98 -3.74 -5.36 19.06
C VAL A 98 -3.89 -5.58 17.55
N PHE A 99 -4.42 -4.62 16.79
CA PHE A 99 -4.57 -4.72 15.34
C PHE A 99 -3.38 -4.17 14.56
N PHE A 100 -2.46 -3.47 15.22
CA PHE A 100 -1.31 -2.84 14.58
C PHE A 100 -0.04 -3.66 14.80
N GLY A 101 0.82 -3.64 13.79
CA GLY A 101 2.08 -4.36 13.82
C GLY A 101 2.98 -3.92 12.68
N ASP A 102 4.13 -4.59 12.61
CA ASP A 102 5.18 -4.24 11.68
C ASP A 102 5.28 -5.29 10.59
N GLY A 103 5.55 -4.85 9.37
CA GLY A 103 5.63 -5.75 8.24
C GLY A 103 6.24 -5.10 7.02
N ALA A 104 6.82 -5.93 6.16
CA ALA A 104 7.30 -5.51 4.86
C ALA A 104 7.04 -6.59 3.81
N GLY A 105 6.62 -6.17 2.63
CA GLY A 105 6.50 -7.00 1.42
C GLY A 105 7.12 -6.28 0.23
N ALA A 106 7.60 -7.03 -0.75
CA ALA A 106 8.19 -6.46 -1.96
C ALA A 106 7.89 -7.32 -3.18
N MET A 107 7.83 -6.67 -4.34
CA MET A 107 7.75 -7.32 -5.65
C MET A 107 8.63 -6.56 -6.65
N VAL A 108 9.20 -7.29 -7.60
CA VAL A 108 9.81 -6.70 -8.79
C VAL A 108 8.81 -6.78 -9.93
N ILE A 109 8.57 -5.65 -10.58
CA ILE A 109 7.74 -5.57 -11.78
C ILE A 109 8.69 -5.29 -12.95
N SER A 110 8.66 -6.15 -13.95
CA SER A 110 9.54 -6.06 -15.12
C SER A 110 8.74 -5.93 -16.40
N HIS A 111 9.31 -5.18 -17.35
CA HIS A 111 8.84 -5.18 -18.73
C HIS A 111 8.83 -6.59 -19.33
N THR A 112 7.79 -6.92 -20.10
CA THR A 112 7.71 -8.17 -20.87
C THR A 112 7.00 -7.94 -22.20
N ASN A 113 7.37 -8.73 -23.21
CA ASN A 113 6.66 -8.82 -24.49
C ASN A 113 5.70 -10.02 -24.54
N GLU A 114 5.65 -10.82 -23.47
CA GLU A 114 4.70 -11.91 -23.35
C GLU A 114 3.29 -11.37 -23.08
N ASP A 115 2.27 -12.10 -23.52
CA ASP A 115 0.88 -11.77 -23.27
C ASP A 115 0.48 -12.08 -21.81
N LYS A 116 1.02 -11.27 -20.89
CA LYS A 116 0.80 -11.36 -19.44
C LYS A 116 0.97 -10.01 -18.77
N GLY A 117 0.42 -9.88 -17.56
CA GLY A 117 0.66 -8.75 -16.68
C GLY A 117 -0.61 -8.04 -16.24
N PHE A 118 -0.51 -6.74 -16.02
CA PHE A 118 -1.61 -5.95 -15.48
C PHE A 118 -2.58 -5.48 -16.56
N ILE A 119 -3.82 -5.95 -16.46
CA ILE A 119 -4.92 -5.61 -17.37
C ILE A 119 -5.39 -4.18 -17.11
N ASP A 120 -5.75 -3.87 -15.85
CA ASP A 120 -6.44 -2.64 -15.53
C ASP A 120 -6.25 -2.20 -14.08
N PHE A 121 -6.41 -0.90 -13.83
CA PHE A 121 -6.33 -0.29 -12.50
C PHE A 121 -7.46 0.71 -12.30
N LEU A 122 -8.01 0.73 -11.09
CA LEU A 122 -8.99 1.72 -10.66
C LEU A 122 -8.62 2.23 -9.27
N LEU A 123 -8.11 3.46 -9.22
CA LEU A 123 -7.73 4.13 -7.98
C LEU A 123 -8.73 5.25 -7.66
N HIS A 124 -9.08 5.36 -6.39
CA HIS A 124 -10.00 6.37 -5.87
C HIS A 124 -9.47 6.96 -4.57
N THR A 125 -9.76 8.24 -4.35
CA THR A 125 -9.44 8.97 -3.11
C THR A 125 -10.64 9.81 -2.70
N ASP A 126 -11.02 9.75 -1.44
CA ASP A 126 -11.99 10.66 -0.83
C ASP A 126 -11.37 11.39 0.37
N GLY A 127 -10.85 12.59 0.11
CA GLY A 127 -10.20 13.41 1.13
C GLY A 127 -11.14 13.97 2.21
N ARG A 128 -12.46 13.81 2.06
CA ARG A 128 -13.43 14.28 3.08
C ARG A 128 -13.32 13.47 4.38
N GLY A 129 -12.85 12.22 4.30
CA GLY A 129 -12.63 11.33 5.44
C GLY A 129 -11.24 11.42 6.08
N LYS A 130 -10.42 12.42 5.74
CA LYS A 130 -9.00 12.52 6.16
C LYS A 130 -8.79 12.49 7.68
N ASP A 131 -9.78 12.90 8.48
CA ASP A 131 -9.66 12.92 9.95
C ASP A 131 -10.07 11.59 10.59
N CYS A 132 -10.66 10.66 9.83
CA CYS A 132 -11.02 9.32 10.31
C CYS A 132 -9.81 8.38 10.38
N TRP A 133 -8.68 8.76 9.80
CA TRP A 133 -7.41 8.02 9.83
C TRP A 133 -6.26 9.03 9.73
N ASN A 134 -5.61 9.36 10.84
CA ASN A 134 -4.57 10.40 10.84
C ASN A 134 -3.52 10.23 11.97
N ILE A 135 -2.46 11.04 11.88
CA ILE A 135 -1.55 11.35 12.99
C ILE A 135 -1.66 12.87 13.17
N PRO A 136 -2.27 13.37 14.26
CA PRO A 136 -2.61 14.79 14.35
C PRO A 136 -1.41 15.75 14.44
N ALA A 137 -0.27 15.33 15.02
CA ALA A 137 0.92 16.16 15.19
C ALA A 137 2.20 15.49 14.67
N GLY A 138 3.22 16.32 14.41
CA GLY A 138 4.53 15.90 13.87
C GLY A 138 4.77 16.34 12.43
N GLY A 139 3.71 16.76 11.73
CA GLY A 139 3.79 17.42 10.43
C GLY A 139 3.89 18.93 10.52
N SER A 140 3.95 19.61 9.37
CA SER A 140 4.02 21.07 9.31
C SER A 140 2.73 21.78 9.76
N LEU A 141 1.57 21.14 9.60
CA LEU A 141 0.29 21.69 10.05
C LEU A 141 0.20 21.80 11.58
N THR A 142 0.79 20.84 12.29
CA THR A 142 0.83 20.82 13.76
C THR A 142 2.19 20.27 14.18
N PRO A 143 3.19 21.15 14.35
CA PRO A 143 4.54 20.75 14.72
C PRO A 143 4.59 20.08 16.09
N THR A 144 5.61 19.26 16.32
CA THR A 144 5.87 18.66 17.62
C THR A 144 6.24 19.72 18.65
N THR A 145 5.44 19.81 19.72
CA THR A 145 5.68 20.62 20.92
C THR A 145 5.48 19.78 22.19
N PRO A 146 5.98 20.20 23.37
CA PRO A 146 5.69 19.52 24.63
C PRO A 146 4.20 19.28 24.87
N GLU A 147 3.35 20.25 24.52
CA GLU A 147 1.89 20.15 24.64
C GLU A 147 1.30 19.07 23.72
N THR A 148 1.74 18.99 22.46
CA THR A 148 1.26 17.96 21.54
C THR A 148 1.66 16.55 21.98
N LEU A 149 2.84 16.42 22.60
CA LEU A 149 3.36 15.16 23.12
C LEU A 149 2.59 14.70 24.36
N GLU A 150 2.31 15.62 25.28
CA GLU A 150 1.48 15.37 26.47
C GLU A 150 0.07 14.92 26.07
N LYS A 151 -0.48 15.50 25.00
CA LYS A 151 -1.78 15.13 24.42
C LYS A 151 -1.76 13.84 23.57
N GLY A 152 -0.60 13.21 23.38
CA GLY A 152 -0.47 11.98 22.58
C GLY A 152 -0.77 12.15 21.09
N LEU A 153 -0.63 13.36 20.53
CA LEU A 153 -1.01 13.67 19.15
C LEU A 153 -0.02 13.14 18.10
N GLN A 154 1.14 12.65 18.54
CA GLN A 154 2.10 11.93 17.70
C GLN A 154 1.67 10.49 17.38
N TYR A 155 0.69 9.95 18.10
CA TYR A 155 0.19 8.61 17.87
C TYR A 155 -0.86 8.60 16.76
N PHE A 156 -0.90 7.47 16.07
CA PHE A 156 -1.92 7.14 15.10
C PHE A 156 -3.32 7.14 15.73
N GLN A 157 -4.28 7.78 15.07
CA GLN A 157 -5.68 7.87 15.49
C GLN A 157 -6.61 7.46 14.34
N MET A 158 -7.69 6.74 14.70
CA MET A 158 -8.65 6.23 13.73
C MET A 158 -10.06 6.16 14.29
N ASP A 159 -11.03 6.55 13.46
CA ASP A 159 -12.43 6.17 13.60
C ASP A 159 -12.67 4.84 12.85
N GLY A 160 -12.45 3.72 13.55
CA GLY A 160 -12.58 2.37 12.99
C GLY A 160 -13.95 2.11 12.35
N PRO A 161 -15.08 2.44 13.02
CA PRO A 161 -16.41 2.35 12.42
C PRO A 161 -16.55 3.13 11.12
N ALA A 162 -16.14 4.40 11.06
CA ALA A 162 -16.26 5.21 9.84
C ALA A 162 -15.41 4.63 8.68
N VAL A 163 -14.18 4.21 8.98
CA VAL A 163 -13.28 3.57 8.00
C VAL A 163 -13.88 2.27 7.49
N PHE A 164 -14.40 1.42 8.38
CA PHE A 164 -15.04 0.16 8.02
C PHE A 164 -16.26 0.36 7.13
N GLN A 165 -17.15 1.31 7.47
CA GLN A 165 -18.35 1.60 6.66
C GLN A 165 -17.99 2.08 5.26
N THR A 166 -16.95 2.92 5.15
CA THR A 166 -16.43 3.34 3.85
C THR A 166 -15.93 2.13 3.06
N ALA A 167 -15.07 1.30 3.65
CA ALA A 167 -14.46 0.16 2.97
C ALA A 167 -15.48 -0.85 2.43
N ILE A 168 -16.49 -1.22 3.23
CA ILE A 168 -17.50 -2.21 2.80
C ILE A 168 -18.43 -1.69 1.69
N LYS A 169 -18.47 -0.37 1.48
CA LYS A 169 -19.23 0.25 0.39
C LYS A 169 -18.36 0.37 -0.87
N VAL A 170 -17.21 1.02 -0.76
CA VAL A 170 -16.44 1.46 -1.94
C VAL A 170 -15.64 0.35 -2.60
N VAL A 171 -15.16 -0.64 -1.83
CA VAL A 171 -14.33 -1.73 -2.38
C VAL A 171 -15.16 -2.61 -3.33
N PRO A 172 -16.36 -3.09 -2.94
CA PRO A 172 -17.22 -3.81 -3.87
C PRO A 172 -17.61 -3.04 -5.13
N GLU A 173 -17.92 -1.74 -4.99
CA GLU A 173 -18.28 -0.89 -6.13
C GLU A 173 -17.10 -0.77 -7.11
N SER A 174 -15.88 -0.64 -6.59
CA SER A 174 -14.66 -0.58 -7.40
C SER A 174 -14.40 -1.89 -8.15
N ILE A 175 -14.55 -3.03 -7.47
CA ILE A 175 -14.41 -4.36 -8.09
C ILE A 175 -15.44 -4.54 -9.22
N LYS A 176 -16.73 -4.25 -8.96
CA LYS A 176 -17.80 -4.36 -9.97
C LYS A 176 -17.52 -3.47 -11.18
N LYS A 177 -17.06 -2.25 -10.96
CA LYS A 177 -16.73 -1.31 -12.04
C LYS A 177 -15.56 -1.81 -12.88
N LEU A 178 -14.54 -2.40 -12.25
CA LEU A 178 -13.38 -2.96 -12.95
C LEU A 178 -13.75 -4.19 -13.77
N LEU A 179 -14.54 -5.13 -13.20
CA LEU A 179 -15.08 -6.28 -13.93
C LEU A 179 -15.92 -5.84 -15.15
N HIS A 180 -16.83 -4.88 -14.96
CA HIS A 180 -17.65 -4.35 -16.05
C HIS A 180 -16.81 -3.68 -17.15
N ARG A 181 -15.79 -2.88 -16.79
CA ARG A 181 -14.93 -2.19 -17.78
C ARG A 181 -14.14 -3.17 -18.64
N ASN A 182 -13.79 -4.34 -18.11
CA ASN A 182 -13.03 -5.37 -18.80
C ASN A 182 -13.90 -6.49 -19.38
N ASN A 183 -15.24 -6.36 -19.28
CA ASN A 183 -16.18 -7.39 -19.72
C ASN A 183 -15.85 -8.79 -19.14
N THR A 184 -15.46 -8.83 -17.86
CA THR A 184 -15.02 -10.04 -17.15
C THR A 184 -16.04 -10.40 -16.07
N HIS A 185 -16.34 -11.69 -15.90
CA HIS A 185 -17.20 -12.16 -14.82
C HIS A 185 -16.37 -12.51 -13.57
N ILE A 186 -16.99 -12.48 -12.38
CA ILE A 186 -16.27 -12.83 -11.14
C ILE A 186 -15.83 -14.30 -11.13
N ASP A 187 -16.55 -15.17 -11.84
CA ASP A 187 -16.22 -16.60 -11.98
C ASP A 187 -14.97 -16.83 -12.85
N ASP A 188 -14.54 -15.82 -13.61
CA ASP A 188 -13.28 -15.86 -14.38
C ASP A 188 -12.06 -15.47 -13.51
N ILE A 189 -12.27 -15.15 -12.23
CA ILE A 189 -11.22 -14.72 -11.31
C ILE A 189 -10.82 -15.89 -10.40
N ASP A 190 -9.61 -16.41 -10.61
CA ASP A 190 -9.07 -17.50 -9.78
C ASP A 190 -8.84 -17.09 -8.32
N PHE A 191 -8.35 -15.85 -8.12
CA PHE A 191 -7.96 -15.36 -6.81
C PHE A 191 -8.37 -13.90 -6.60
N LEU A 192 -8.95 -13.64 -5.42
CA LEU A 192 -9.15 -12.30 -4.88
C LEU A 192 -8.23 -12.11 -3.67
N ILE A 193 -7.29 -11.15 -3.77
CA ILE A 193 -6.31 -10.85 -2.72
C ILE A 193 -6.61 -9.44 -2.16
N PRO A 194 -7.52 -9.32 -1.17
CA PRO A 194 -7.86 -8.02 -0.59
C PRO A 194 -6.84 -7.59 0.48
N HIS A 195 -6.80 -6.30 0.76
CA HIS A 195 -6.14 -5.79 1.96
C HIS A 195 -6.81 -6.34 3.24
N GLN A 196 -6.00 -6.71 4.23
CA GLN A 196 -6.43 -7.46 5.42
C GLN A 196 -6.41 -6.58 6.67
N LEU A 197 -7.49 -5.82 6.91
CA LEU A 197 -7.64 -4.96 8.10
C LEU A 197 -8.01 -5.76 9.35
N VAL A 198 -9.09 -6.53 9.25
CA VAL A 198 -9.60 -7.44 10.30
C VAL A 198 -10.33 -8.61 9.65
N CYS A 199 -10.37 -9.76 10.31
CA CYS A 199 -11.07 -10.95 9.81
C CYS A 199 -12.55 -10.70 9.44
N ALA A 200 -13.23 -9.78 10.14
CA ALA A 200 -14.62 -9.43 9.86
C ALA A 200 -14.79 -8.75 8.47
N SER A 201 -13.85 -7.91 8.05
CA SER A 201 -13.87 -7.28 6.73
C SER A 201 -13.67 -8.30 5.63
N LEU A 202 -12.76 -9.26 5.83
CA LEU A 202 -12.51 -10.35 4.88
C LEU A 202 -13.74 -11.23 4.67
N LYS A 203 -14.43 -11.61 5.74
CA LYS A 203 -15.69 -12.39 5.67
C LYS A 203 -16.78 -11.63 4.90
N LYS A 204 -16.90 -10.31 5.10
CA LYS A 204 -17.86 -9.50 4.32
C LYS A 204 -17.47 -9.40 2.84
N LEU A 205 -16.20 -9.20 2.54
CA LEU A 205 -15.73 -9.15 1.14
C LEU A 205 -15.91 -10.50 0.43
N GLN A 206 -15.65 -11.62 1.11
CA GLN A 206 -15.98 -12.97 0.61
C GLN A 206 -17.46 -13.09 0.27
N ASN A 207 -18.35 -12.66 1.18
CA ASN A 207 -19.78 -12.74 0.96
C ASN A 207 -20.27 -11.82 -0.18
N VAL A 208 -19.64 -10.67 -0.39
CA VAL A 208 -19.98 -9.77 -1.50
C VAL A 208 -19.54 -10.35 -2.85
N SER A 209 -18.48 -11.17 -2.88
CA SER A 209 -18.06 -11.93 -4.06
C SER A 209 -18.96 -13.15 -4.33
N LEU A 210 -19.58 -13.74 -3.29
CA LEU A 210 -20.40 -14.95 -3.38
C LEU A 210 -21.89 -14.70 -3.67
N TYR A 211 -22.39 -13.46 -3.61
CA TYR A 211 -23.82 -13.19 -3.82
C TYR A 211 -24.30 -13.30 -5.28
N HIS A 212 -23.42 -13.63 -6.24
CA HIS A 212 -23.79 -13.83 -7.66
C HIS A 212 -23.47 -15.24 -8.21
N GLY A 213 -23.01 -16.19 -7.37
CA GLY A 213 -22.62 -17.54 -7.81
C GLY A 213 -23.38 -18.66 -7.09
N LYS A 214 -24.64 -18.88 -7.49
CA LYS A 214 -25.49 -20.10 -7.40
C LYS A 214 -25.67 -20.87 -6.07
N LYS A 215 -26.96 -21.09 -5.75
CA LYS A 215 -27.49 -22.40 -5.32
C LYS A 215 -27.21 -23.46 -6.37
#